data_AF-A0AAC9RUM3-F1
#
_entry.id   AF-A0AAC9RUM3-F1
#
_cell.length_a   1.000
_cell.length_b   1.000
_cell.length_c   1.000
_cell.angle_alpha   90.00
_cell.angle_beta   90.00
_cell.angle_gamma   90.00
#
_symmetry.space_group_name_H-M   'P 1'
#
loop_
_entity.id
_entity.type
_entity.pdbx_description
1 polymer ?
#
loop_
_entity_poly.entity_id
_entity_poly.type
_entity_poly.pdbx_seq_one_letter_code
_entity_poly.pdbx_strand_id
1 'polypeptide(L)'
;MNMKKVMVTGLALGILTSTASLTAGNNADAASQYQHKVQSKTVSYTTTIDGSTSYVQSYLKLSTTSTSNFYQLNEKVKTTLKHEYNVTSLQIKKSKTTQYTVTWKNGKKQTINLKQGSVTPTQKINVNDIKNIDIKVENKKTNYKENSVPYTATIDGATAYVQSYLKLTEKNANNFYQLNQNIKGVLEKEYKLGASQIEKSKAAAYTVTWKNGHKQTISLKQGAALPTQLINIFDIKRIDIDVMSKQEKQVVKSVPYTTTIDGATSFVQSYLKLSNSNANNFYQLNQNIKAALENEYKLSASQVEKSKTAEYTVTWKNGHKQTISLKQGAILPTNVINVQDIKSIDVNVKKGKAKSAVNAVPYAVTLNGNTVFVQSYLHLSNYSASNFHQLNNEVKSVLKHGYRVTDAQIDSAKTAQYTVTWKNGQKQTISLKSDAPLTANKIDIHQIKSIDINVNGVK
;
A
#
# COMPACT_ATOMS: atom_id res chain seq x y z
N MET A 1 -42.40 -25.72 27.06
CA MET A 1 -43.07 -24.43 26.79
C MET A 1 -42.28 -23.66 25.75
N ASN A 2 -42.87 -23.55 24.56
CA ASN A 2 -42.72 -22.55 23.49
C ASN A 2 -41.36 -22.06 22.94
N MET A 3 -41.18 -22.39 21.66
CA MET A 3 -40.39 -21.70 20.64
C MET A 3 -40.54 -20.17 20.65
N LYS A 4 -39.45 -19.45 20.35
CA LYS A 4 -39.50 -18.23 19.54
C LYS A 4 -38.43 -18.29 18.44
N LYS A 5 -38.93 -18.15 17.20
CA LYS A 5 -38.21 -18.09 15.94
C LYS A 5 -37.36 -16.81 15.86
N VAL A 6 -36.17 -16.90 15.28
CA VAL A 6 -35.55 -15.79 14.56
C VAL A 6 -35.18 -16.29 13.17
N MET A 7 -35.83 -15.70 12.16
CA MET A 7 -35.50 -15.91 10.75
C MET A 7 -34.13 -15.30 10.47
N VAL A 8 -33.22 -16.09 9.90
CA VAL A 8 -32.10 -15.57 9.11
C VAL A 8 -32.40 -15.90 7.67
N THR A 9 -32.82 -14.87 6.93
CA THR A 9 -32.95 -14.88 5.47
C THR A 9 -31.58 -15.15 4.86
N GLY A 10 -31.36 -16.37 4.39
CA GLY A 10 -30.24 -16.70 3.53
C GLY A 10 -30.44 -16.05 2.17
N LEU A 11 -29.56 -15.11 1.82
CA LEU A 11 -29.43 -14.63 0.45
C LEU A 11 -28.89 -15.78 -0.41
N ALA A 12 -29.78 -16.46 -1.10
CA ALA A 12 -29.43 -17.36 -2.19
C ALA A 12 -28.94 -16.52 -3.37
N LEU A 13 -27.62 -16.47 -3.58
CA LEU A 13 -27.04 -16.01 -4.84
C LEU A 13 -27.29 -17.12 -5.88
N GLY A 14 -28.40 -16.99 -6.61
CA GLY A 14 -28.67 -17.75 -7.82
C GLY A 14 -27.60 -17.43 -8.86
N ILE A 15 -26.74 -18.41 -9.16
CA ILE A 15 -25.87 -18.35 -10.34
C ILE A 15 -26.75 -18.71 -11.53
N LEU A 16 -26.98 -17.73 -12.41
CA LEU A 16 -27.52 -17.93 -13.74
C LEU A 16 -26.61 -18.90 -14.50
N THR A 17 -27.15 -20.05 -14.88
CA THR A 17 -26.50 -20.98 -15.80
C THR A 17 -26.47 -20.38 -17.20
N SER A 18 -25.30 -20.09 -17.76
CA SER A 18 -25.15 -19.89 -19.19
C SER A 18 -25.18 -21.26 -19.88
N THR A 19 -26.26 -21.52 -20.61
CA THR A 19 -26.32 -22.54 -21.64
C THR A 19 -25.44 -22.08 -22.80
N ALA A 20 -24.33 -22.77 -23.06
CA ALA A 20 -23.63 -22.64 -24.32
C ALA A 20 -24.40 -23.46 -25.37
N SER A 21 -24.98 -22.78 -26.35
CA SER A 21 -25.58 -23.42 -27.52
C SER A 21 -24.49 -24.17 -28.31
N LEU A 22 -24.72 -25.46 -28.54
CA LEU A 22 -24.07 -26.16 -29.63
C LEU A 22 -24.81 -25.80 -30.91
N THR A 23 -24.09 -25.28 -31.90
CA THR A 23 -24.56 -25.12 -33.27
C THR A 23 -24.82 -26.51 -33.86
N ALA A 24 -26.09 -26.83 -34.09
CA ALA A 24 -26.52 -27.87 -35.03
C ALA A 24 -27.71 -27.33 -35.81
N GLY A 25 -27.68 -27.52 -37.13
CA GLY A 25 -28.49 -26.81 -38.11
C GLY A 25 -29.99 -27.03 -38.00
N ASN A 26 -30.70 -26.09 -38.62
CA ASN A 26 -32.15 -26.04 -38.77
C ASN A 26 -32.75 -27.39 -39.18
N ASN A 27 -33.57 -27.95 -38.30
CA ASN A 27 -34.84 -28.57 -38.64
C ASN A 27 -35.75 -28.43 -37.41
N ALA A 28 -36.93 -27.85 -37.62
CA ALA A 28 -37.98 -27.77 -36.62
C ALA A 28 -38.47 -29.18 -36.28
N ASP A 29 -38.62 -29.50 -34.99
CA ASP A 29 -39.86 -30.04 -34.45
C ASP A 29 -39.75 -30.40 -32.95
N ALA A 30 -40.85 -30.11 -32.24
CA ALA A 30 -41.29 -30.62 -30.94
C ALA A 30 -40.36 -30.49 -29.71
N ALA A 31 -40.65 -29.50 -28.89
CA ALA A 31 -40.23 -29.44 -27.50
C ALA A 31 -40.86 -30.58 -26.67
N SER A 32 -40.04 -31.51 -26.18
CA SER A 32 -40.37 -32.35 -25.02
C SER A 32 -39.33 -32.17 -23.94
N GLN A 33 -39.76 -31.65 -22.79
CA GLN A 33 -38.96 -31.46 -21.59
C GLN A 33 -38.53 -32.82 -21.00
N TYR A 34 -37.29 -33.22 -21.26
CA TYR A 34 -36.60 -34.22 -20.44
C TYR A 34 -35.45 -33.54 -19.71
N GLN A 35 -35.68 -33.05 -18.49
CA GLN A 35 -34.60 -32.67 -17.59
C GLN A 35 -33.92 -33.93 -17.06
N HIS A 36 -33.00 -34.50 -17.84
CA HIS A 36 -32.01 -35.42 -17.28
C HIS A 36 -31.14 -34.65 -16.29
N LYS A 37 -31.34 -34.85 -14.98
CA LYS A 37 -30.38 -34.43 -13.94
C LYS A 37 -29.04 -35.08 -14.26
N VAL A 38 -28.13 -34.35 -14.89
CA VAL A 38 -26.75 -34.80 -15.12
C VAL A 38 -26.07 -34.91 -13.75
N GLN A 39 -25.92 -36.13 -13.26
CA GLN A 39 -25.23 -36.40 -12.02
C GLN A 39 -23.75 -35.97 -12.16
N SER A 40 -23.26 -35.16 -11.22
CA SER A 40 -21.94 -34.55 -11.30
C SER A 40 -21.20 -34.63 -9.97
N LYS A 41 -19.90 -34.86 -10.02
CA LYS A 41 -19.00 -34.89 -8.88
C LYS A 41 -18.09 -33.67 -8.88
N THR A 42 -17.92 -33.07 -7.72
CA THR A 42 -16.94 -32.02 -7.48
C THR A 42 -15.62 -32.63 -7.01
N VAL A 43 -14.53 -32.33 -7.69
CA VAL A 43 -13.18 -32.82 -7.38
C VAL A 43 -12.26 -31.62 -7.15
N SER A 44 -11.47 -31.63 -6.08
CA SER A 44 -10.52 -30.54 -5.85
C SER A 44 -9.35 -30.62 -6.81
N TYR A 45 -8.88 -29.48 -7.31
CA TYR A 45 -7.65 -29.41 -8.09
C TYR A 45 -6.76 -28.25 -7.67
N THR A 46 -5.48 -28.40 -8.00
CA THR A 46 -4.47 -27.35 -7.89
C THR A 46 -3.84 -27.11 -9.25
N THR A 47 -3.38 -25.88 -9.50
CA THR A 47 -2.66 -25.54 -10.73
C THR A 47 -1.35 -24.85 -10.36
N THR A 48 -0.25 -25.40 -10.84
CA THR A 48 1.10 -24.85 -10.73
C THR A 48 1.60 -24.43 -12.11
N ILE A 49 1.87 -23.14 -12.30
CA ILE A 49 2.42 -22.59 -13.54
C ILE A 49 3.80 -22.01 -13.23
N ASP A 50 4.84 -22.56 -13.87
CA ASP A 50 6.24 -22.14 -13.71
C ASP A 50 6.69 -22.02 -12.23
N GLY A 51 6.23 -22.94 -11.38
CA GLY A 51 6.57 -22.99 -9.95
C GLY A 51 5.66 -22.17 -9.03
N SER A 52 4.70 -21.41 -9.58
CA SER A 52 3.69 -20.70 -8.78
C SER A 52 2.40 -21.51 -8.71
N THR A 53 1.97 -21.87 -7.50
CA THR A 53 0.75 -22.67 -7.26
C THR A 53 -0.39 -21.78 -6.76
N SER A 54 -1.61 -22.00 -7.25
CA SER A 54 -2.81 -21.35 -6.71
C SER A 54 -2.98 -21.67 -5.21
N TYR A 55 -3.11 -20.62 -4.38
CA TYR A 55 -3.34 -20.76 -2.93
C TYR A 55 -4.80 -21.06 -2.57
N VAL A 56 -5.73 -20.98 -3.53
CA VAL A 56 -7.14 -21.27 -3.33
C VAL A 56 -7.44 -22.70 -3.81
N GLN A 57 -7.97 -23.53 -2.90
CA GLN A 57 -8.47 -24.86 -3.23
C GLN A 57 -9.62 -24.72 -4.24
N SER A 58 -9.35 -25.10 -5.48
CA SER A 58 -10.28 -24.95 -6.59
C SER A 58 -11.00 -26.26 -6.84
N TYR A 59 -12.19 -26.20 -7.44
CA TYR A 59 -13.06 -27.36 -7.60
C TYR A 59 -13.55 -27.52 -9.01
N LEU A 60 -13.31 -28.69 -9.59
CA LEU A 60 -13.69 -29.02 -10.94
C LEU A 60 -14.95 -29.89 -10.89
N LYS A 61 -16.02 -29.40 -11.52
CA LYS A 61 -17.29 -30.13 -11.65
C LYS A 61 -17.20 -31.09 -12.85
N LEU A 62 -17.17 -32.39 -12.55
CA LEU A 62 -17.10 -33.48 -13.52
C LEU A 62 -18.46 -34.17 -13.64
N SER A 63 -18.90 -34.45 -14.86
CA SER A 63 -20.11 -35.25 -15.08
C SER A 63 -19.80 -36.73 -14.85
N THR A 64 -20.59 -37.44 -14.06
CA THR A 64 -20.39 -38.88 -13.84
C THR A 64 -20.74 -39.70 -15.07
N THR A 65 -21.53 -39.17 -16.00
CA THR A 65 -21.93 -39.83 -17.25
C THR A 65 -21.12 -39.36 -18.46
N SER A 66 -20.68 -38.10 -18.46
CA SER A 66 -19.99 -37.46 -19.61
C SER A 66 -18.47 -37.33 -19.44
N THR A 67 -17.91 -37.74 -18.30
CA THR A 67 -16.46 -37.82 -18.08
C THR A 67 -16.08 -39.26 -17.68
N SER A 68 -16.27 -40.18 -18.61
CA SER A 68 -16.08 -41.62 -18.45
C SER A 68 -14.72 -42.12 -18.92
N ASN A 69 -13.88 -41.26 -19.52
CA ASN A 69 -12.51 -41.61 -19.92
C ASN A 69 -11.55 -40.41 -19.79
N PHE A 70 -10.26 -40.68 -19.96
CA PHE A 70 -9.22 -39.64 -19.91
C PHE A 70 -9.31 -38.63 -21.06
N TYR A 71 -9.93 -38.97 -22.20
CA TYR A 71 -10.11 -38.01 -23.30
C TYR A 71 -11.05 -36.87 -22.89
N GLN A 72 -12.19 -37.20 -22.29
CA GLN A 72 -13.14 -36.21 -21.80
C GLN A 72 -12.55 -35.42 -20.62
N LEU A 73 -11.78 -36.08 -19.75
CA LEU A 73 -11.07 -35.39 -18.66
C LEU A 73 -10.00 -34.44 -19.20
N ASN A 74 -9.24 -34.82 -20.23
CA ASN A 74 -8.25 -33.98 -20.91
C ASN A 74 -8.89 -32.69 -21.43
N GLU A 75 -10.01 -32.81 -22.15
CA GLU A 75 -10.71 -31.65 -22.70
C GLU A 75 -11.23 -30.74 -21.60
N LYS A 76 -11.72 -31.31 -20.49
CA LYS A 76 -12.13 -30.53 -19.33
C LYS A 76 -10.95 -29.78 -18.68
N VAL A 77 -9.80 -30.44 -18.50
CA VAL A 77 -8.58 -29.82 -17.95
C VAL A 77 -8.04 -28.73 -18.88
N LYS A 78 -8.00 -28.95 -20.20
CA LYS A 78 -7.61 -27.92 -21.18
C LYS A 78 -8.56 -26.73 -21.17
N THR A 79 -9.87 -26.99 -21.06
CA THR A 79 -10.90 -25.95 -20.94
C THR A 79 -10.69 -25.14 -19.67
N THR A 80 -10.48 -25.79 -18.52
CA THR A 80 -10.12 -25.13 -17.25
C THR A 80 -8.86 -24.28 -17.40
N LEU A 81 -7.79 -24.82 -17.97
CA LEU A 81 -6.54 -24.10 -18.25
C LEU A 81 -6.76 -22.87 -19.13
N LYS A 82 -7.62 -22.95 -20.15
CA LYS A 82 -7.97 -21.83 -21.03
C LYS A 82 -8.84 -20.79 -20.33
N HIS A 83 -9.89 -21.18 -19.63
CA HIS A 83 -10.86 -20.22 -19.08
C HIS A 83 -10.39 -19.56 -17.80
N GLU A 84 -9.65 -20.28 -16.96
CA GLU A 84 -9.24 -19.77 -15.64
C GLU A 84 -7.81 -19.26 -15.62
N TYR A 85 -6.94 -19.80 -16.48
CA TYR A 85 -5.51 -19.47 -16.52
C TYR A 85 -5.05 -18.93 -17.88
N ASN A 86 -5.95 -18.82 -18.86
CA ASN A 86 -5.67 -18.39 -20.24
C ASN A 86 -4.51 -19.15 -20.91
N VAL A 87 -4.30 -20.42 -20.54
CA VAL A 87 -3.31 -21.30 -21.15
C VAL A 87 -3.93 -21.93 -22.39
N THR A 88 -3.55 -21.42 -23.55
CA THR A 88 -4.06 -21.84 -24.87
C THR A 88 -3.46 -23.15 -25.36
N SER A 89 -4.13 -23.81 -26.31
CA SER A 89 -3.61 -25.01 -26.97
C SER A 89 -2.23 -24.80 -27.61
N LEU A 90 -1.93 -23.59 -28.08
CA LEU A 90 -0.62 -23.23 -28.63
C LEU A 90 0.46 -23.18 -27.53
N GLN A 91 0.12 -22.60 -26.37
CA GLN A 91 1.03 -22.56 -25.21
C GLN A 91 1.28 -23.96 -24.66
N ILE A 92 0.24 -24.80 -24.56
CA ILE A 92 0.40 -26.22 -24.19
C ILE A 92 1.37 -26.91 -25.15
N LYS A 93 1.22 -26.74 -26.47
CA LYS A 93 2.14 -27.31 -27.46
C LYS A 93 3.59 -26.81 -27.29
N LYS A 94 3.76 -25.51 -27.05
CA LYS A 94 5.08 -24.85 -26.96
C LYS A 94 5.77 -24.98 -25.61
N SER A 95 5.04 -25.37 -24.55
CA SER A 95 5.57 -25.50 -23.20
C SER A 95 6.71 -26.51 -23.13
N LYS A 96 7.51 -26.47 -22.06
CA LYS A 96 8.44 -27.55 -21.72
C LYS A 96 7.62 -28.78 -21.31
N THR A 97 6.75 -28.63 -20.32
CA THR A 97 5.82 -29.67 -19.86
C THR A 97 4.43 -29.08 -19.62
N THR A 98 3.39 -29.84 -19.92
CA THR A 98 2.02 -29.51 -19.50
C THR A 98 1.34 -30.83 -19.22
N GLN A 99 1.03 -31.08 -17.96
CA GLN A 99 0.52 -32.37 -17.50
C GLN A 99 -0.44 -32.17 -16.35
N TYR A 100 -1.26 -33.17 -16.08
CA TYR A 100 -2.00 -33.24 -14.83
C TYR A 100 -1.84 -34.62 -14.20
N THR A 101 -1.90 -34.68 -12.89
CA THR A 101 -1.83 -35.91 -12.11
C THR A 101 -3.16 -36.13 -11.42
N VAL A 102 -3.79 -37.27 -11.69
CA VAL A 102 -4.98 -37.73 -10.95
C VAL A 102 -4.51 -38.55 -9.77
N THR A 103 -4.93 -38.20 -8.55
CA THR A 103 -4.79 -39.07 -7.38
C THR A 103 -6.14 -39.72 -7.10
N TRP A 104 -6.14 -41.05 -7.04
CA TRP A 104 -7.32 -41.85 -6.71
C TRP A 104 -7.49 -41.98 -5.20
N LYS A 105 -8.69 -42.31 -4.74
CA LYS A 105 -8.99 -42.52 -3.30
C LYS A 105 -8.18 -43.67 -2.69
N ASN A 106 -7.81 -44.68 -3.48
CA ASN A 106 -6.93 -45.77 -3.08
C ASN A 106 -5.44 -45.38 -3.05
N GLY A 107 -5.10 -44.10 -3.29
CA GLY A 107 -3.72 -43.59 -3.26
C GLY A 107 -2.94 -43.74 -4.57
N LYS A 108 -3.43 -44.51 -5.55
CA LYS A 108 -2.78 -44.63 -6.87
C LYS A 108 -2.73 -43.25 -7.55
N LYS A 109 -1.66 -42.98 -8.31
CA LYS A 109 -1.48 -41.74 -9.07
C LYS A 109 -1.26 -42.04 -10.54
N GLN A 110 -1.81 -41.20 -11.42
CA GLN A 110 -1.59 -41.29 -12.85
C GLN A 110 -1.38 -39.90 -13.45
N THR A 111 -0.24 -39.72 -14.12
CA THR A 111 0.14 -38.45 -14.74
C THR A 111 -0.10 -38.52 -16.24
N ILE A 112 -0.84 -37.55 -16.76
CA ILE A 112 -1.21 -37.45 -18.17
C ILE A 112 -0.57 -36.21 -18.77
N ASN A 113 0.17 -36.38 -19.86
CA ASN A 113 0.79 -35.29 -20.61
C ASN A 113 -0.23 -34.70 -21.59
N LEU A 114 -0.55 -33.41 -21.42
CA LEU A 114 -1.52 -32.69 -22.26
C LEU A 114 -0.96 -32.24 -23.62
N LYS A 115 0.36 -32.39 -23.85
CA LYS A 115 1.03 -32.01 -25.10
C LYS A 115 0.82 -33.02 -26.23
N GLN A 116 0.68 -34.31 -25.89
CA GLN A 116 0.57 -35.36 -26.90
C GLN A 116 -0.87 -35.41 -27.43
N GLY A 117 -1.01 -35.19 -28.74
CA GLY A 117 -2.28 -35.30 -29.46
C GLY A 117 -2.70 -36.75 -29.77
N SER A 118 -1.93 -37.75 -29.33
CA SER A 118 -2.10 -39.14 -29.76
C SER A 118 -1.86 -40.07 -28.57
N VAL A 119 -2.80 -40.98 -28.34
CA VAL A 119 -2.89 -41.98 -27.25
C VAL A 119 -3.28 -41.43 -25.87
N THR A 120 -4.47 -40.86 -25.78
CA THR A 120 -5.17 -40.84 -24.48
C THR A 120 -5.74 -42.23 -24.24
N PRO A 121 -5.48 -42.91 -23.11
CA PRO A 121 -6.07 -44.21 -22.85
C PRO A 121 -7.60 -44.10 -22.91
N THR A 122 -8.26 -44.93 -23.73
CA THR A 122 -9.72 -45.14 -23.69
C THR A 122 -10.15 -45.89 -22.42
N GLN A 123 -9.20 -46.13 -21.51
CA GLN A 123 -9.42 -46.61 -20.15
C GLN A 123 -10.58 -45.85 -19.54
N LYS A 124 -11.61 -46.61 -19.18
CA LYS A 124 -12.74 -46.09 -18.45
C LYS A 124 -12.24 -45.55 -17.11
N ILE A 125 -12.68 -44.35 -16.76
CA ILE A 125 -12.48 -43.75 -15.45
C ILE A 125 -13.82 -43.61 -14.75
N ASN A 126 -13.80 -43.76 -13.44
CA ASN A 126 -14.93 -43.42 -12.59
C ASN A 126 -14.57 -42.16 -11.79
N VAL A 127 -15.25 -41.05 -12.08
CA VAL A 127 -14.98 -39.77 -11.41
C VAL A 127 -15.22 -39.81 -9.90
N ASN A 128 -16.02 -40.76 -9.41
CA ASN A 128 -16.27 -40.93 -7.98
C ASN A 128 -15.04 -41.45 -7.22
N ASP A 129 -14.10 -42.07 -7.91
CA ASP A 129 -12.90 -42.65 -7.33
C ASP A 129 -11.73 -41.64 -7.30
N ILE A 130 -11.89 -40.47 -7.93
CA ILE A 130 -10.89 -39.42 -7.93
C ILE A 130 -10.91 -38.68 -6.58
N LYS A 131 -9.73 -38.55 -5.97
CA LYS A 131 -9.50 -37.75 -4.76
C LYS A 131 -9.17 -36.30 -5.12
N ASN A 132 -8.19 -36.07 -5.99
CA ASN A 132 -7.80 -34.75 -6.45
C ASN A 132 -7.12 -34.78 -7.83
N ILE A 133 -6.91 -33.60 -8.41
CA ILE A 133 -6.18 -33.40 -9.67
C ILE A 133 -5.13 -32.30 -9.47
N ASP A 134 -3.88 -32.55 -9.81
CA ASP A 134 -2.82 -31.53 -9.77
C ASP A 134 -2.35 -31.21 -11.19
N ILE A 135 -2.54 -29.97 -11.64
CA ILE A 135 -2.19 -29.51 -12.99
C ILE A 135 -0.86 -28.77 -12.93
N LYS A 136 0.09 -29.14 -13.80
CA LYS A 136 1.42 -28.51 -13.89
C LYS A 136 1.69 -28.02 -15.31
N VAL A 137 2.06 -26.75 -15.44
CA VAL A 137 2.51 -26.13 -16.69
C VAL A 137 3.91 -25.55 -16.48
N GLU A 138 4.91 -26.07 -17.19
CA GLU A 138 6.25 -25.48 -17.26
C GLU A 138 6.52 -25.00 -18.68
N ASN A 139 6.82 -23.72 -18.84
CA ASN A 139 7.21 -23.16 -20.12
C ASN A 139 8.70 -23.41 -20.42
N LYS A 140 9.10 -23.40 -21.70
CA LYS A 140 10.52 -23.47 -22.06
C LYS A 140 11.25 -22.26 -21.48
N LYS A 141 12.44 -22.47 -20.87
CA LYS A 141 13.32 -21.38 -20.47
C LYS A 141 13.93 -20.77 -21.73
N THR A 142 13.57 -19.53 -22.04
CA THR A 142 14.32 -18.66 -22.94
C THR A 142 14.82 -17.46 -22.14
N ASN A 143 15.94 -16.87 -22.57
CA ASN A 143 16.36 -15.56 -22.07
C ASN A 143 15.33 -14.54 -22.57
N TYR A 144 14.30 -14.28 -21.78
CA TYR A 144 13.27 -13.31 -22.12
C TYR A 144 13.86 -11.92 -22.05
N LYS A 145 13.66 -11.12 -23.10
CA LYS A 145 14.01 -9.71 -23.05
C LYS A 145 13.16 -9.03 -21.97
N GLU A 146 13.81 -8.31 -21.07
CA GLU A 146 13.16 -7.55 -20.02
C GLU A 146 12.86 -6.13 -20.51
N ASN A 147 11.72 -5.57 -20.14
CA ASN A 147 11.42 -4.15 -20.27
C ASN A 147 11.20 -3.55 -18.88
N SER A 148 11.93 -2.50 -18.56
CA SER A 148 11.72 -1.72 -17.33
C SER A 148 10.77 -0.58 -17.63
N VAL A 149 9.50 -0.75 -17.27
CA VAL A 149 8.44 0.22 -17.57
C VAL A 149 8.26 1.16 -16.37
N PRO A 150 8.37 2.49 -16.55
CA PRO A 150 8.11 3.42 -15.47
C PRO A 150 6.63 3.38 -15.08
N TYR A 151 6.36 3.43 -13.79
CA TYR A 151 5.00 3.50 -13.28
C TYR A 151 4.84 4.52 -12.16
N THR A 152 3.64 5.05 -12.02
CA THR A 152 3.21 5.89 -10.89
C THR A 152 2.04 5.23 -10.18
N ALA A 153 1.90 5.43 -8.88
CA ALA A 153 0.72 5.01 -8.13
C ALA A 153 0.18 6.18 -7.32
N THR A 154 -1.11 6.42 -7.46
CA THR A 154 -1.88 7.41 -6.71
C THR A 154 -2.87 6.67 -5.84
N ILE A 155 -2.71 6.77 -4.53
CA ILE A 155 -3.57 6.13 -3.55
C ILE A 155 -4.29 7.23 -2.78
N ASP A 156 -5.61 7.31 -2.90
CA ASP A 156 -6.45 8.35 -2.26
C ASP A 156 -5.96 9.78 -2.53
N GLY A 157 -5.50 10.04 -3.76
CA GLY A 157 -4.99 11.35 -4.19
C GLY A 157 -3.52 11.63 -3.82
N ALA A 158 -2.86 10.73 -3.09
CA ALA A 158 -1.42 10.81 -2.81
C ALA A 158 -0.63 10.02 -3.86
N THR A 159 0.17 10.71 -4.67
CA THR A 159 1.05 10.10 -5.67
C THR A 159 2.44 9.86 -5.09
N ALA A 160 3.04 8.69 -5.39
CA ALA A 160 4.42 8.41 -5.01
C ALA A 160 5.39 9.45 -5.62
N TYR A 161 6.23 10.07 -4.79
CA TYR A 161 7.20 11.10 -5.20
C TYR A 161 8.35 10.57 -6.06
N VAL A 162 8.55 9.25 -6.13
CA VAL A 162 9.61 8.62 -6.92
C VAL A 162 8.96 7.79 -8.02
N GLN A 163 9.39 8.02 -9.26
CA GLN A 163 8.99 7.18 -10.39
C GLN A 163 9.67 5.82 -10.26
N SER A 164 8.88 4.80 -9.96
CA SER A 164 9.32 3.41 -9.85
C SER A 164 9.31 2.72 -11.22
N TYR A 165 10.01 1.61 -11.35
CA TYR A 165 10.05 0.81 -12.58
C TYR A 165 9.54 -0.60 -12.33
N LEU A 166 8.56 -1.01 -13.13
CA LEU A 166 8.01 -2.36 -13.16
C LEU A 166 8.81 -3.18 -14.17
N LYS A 167 9.47 -4.24 -13.68
CA LYS A 167 10.20 -5.18 -14.53
C LYS A 167 9.24 -6.15 -15.18
N LEU A 168 9.01 -5.96 -16.48
CA LEU A 168 8.16 -6.81 -17.29
C LEU A 168 8.99 -7.69 -18.21
N THR A 169 8.49 -8.89 -18.47
CA THR A 169 9.04 -9.86 -19.40
C THR A 169 7.90 -10.43 -20.22
N GLU A 170 8.19 -10.93 -21.42
CA GLU A 170 7.19 -11.63 -22.24
C GLU A 170 6.62 -12.88 -21.52
N LYS A 171 7.28 -13.36 -20.47
CA LYS A 171 6.79 -14.43 -19.58
C LYS A 171 5.72 -13.93 -18.61
N ASN A 172 5.91 -12.76 -18.01
CA ASN A 172 5.10 -12.27 -16.89
C ASN A 172 4.10 -11.17 -17.27
N ALA A 173 4.06 -10.68 -18.51
CA ALA A 173 3.12 -9.64 -18.94
C ALA A 173 2.80 -9.66 -20.45
N ASN A 174 2.58 -10.84 -21.04
CA ASN A 174 2.17 -10.94 -22.45
C ASN A 174 0.67 -10.68 -22.70
N ASN A 175 -0.11 -10.48 -21.64
CA ASN A 175 -1.53 -10.17 -21.70
C ASN A 175 -1.97 -9.36 -20.47
N PHE A 176 -3.18 -8.80 -20.54
CA PHE A 176 -3.73 -7.95 -19.48
C PHE A 176 -4.00 -8.69 -18.17
N TYR A 177 -4.21 -10.01 -18.19
CA TYR A 177 -4.34 -10.79 -16.95
C TYR A 177 -3.03 -10.82 -16.18
N GLN A 178 -1.93 -11.18 -16.83
CA GLN A 178 -0.63 -11.23 -16.20
C GLN A 178 -0.15 -9.83 -15.76
N LEU A 179 -0.37 -8.82 -16.60
CA LEU A 179 -0.09 -7.43 -16.24
C LEU A 179 -0.89 -7.00 -15.01
N ASN A 180 -2.18 -7.32 -14.95
CA ASN A 180 -3.04 -7.05 -13.78
C ASN A 180 -2.49 -7.72 -12.51
N GLN A 181 -2.01 -8.96 -12.60
CA GLN A 181 -1.38 -9.64 -11.46
C GLN A 181 -0.08 -8.95 -11.01
N ASN A 182 0.75 -8.48 -11.94
CA ASN A 182 1.95 -7.71 -11.57
C ASN A 182 1.57 -6.40 -10.87
N ILE A 183 0.56 -5.68 -11.35
CA ILE A 183 0.10 -4.43 -10.73
C ILE A 183 -0.48 -4.69 -9.33
N LYS A 184 -1.28 -5.74 -9.15
CA LYS A 184 -1.76 -6.16 -7.83
C LYS A 184 -0.61 -6.54 -6.90
N GLY A 185 0.40 -7.25 -7.42
CA GLY A 185 1.60 -7.58 -6.69
C GLY A 185 2.40 -6.35 -6.27
N VAL A 186 2.47 -5.31 -7.12
CA VAL A 186 3.07 -4.01 -6.76
C VAL A 186 2.27 -3.34 -5.64
N LEU A 187 0.94 -3.26 -5.78
CA LEU A 187 0.06 -2.69 -4.76
C LEU A 187 0.19 -3.40 -3.42
N GLU A 188 0.28 -4.73 -3.42
CA GLU A 188 0.48 -5.52 -2.21
C GLU A 188 1.89 -5.36 -1.62
N LYS A 189 2.94 -5.43 -2.44
CA LYS A 189 4.33 -5.42 -1.95
C LYS A 189 4.77 -4.02 -1.54
N GLU A 190 4.48 -3.01 -2.34
CA GLU A 190 4.99 -1.65 -2.17
C GLU A 190 4.00 -0.77 -1.40
N TYR A 191 2.70 -0.97 -1.58
CA TYR A 191 1.65 -0.12 -0.98
C TYR A 191 0.81 -0.84 0.09
N LYS A 192 1.09 -2.13 0.34
CA LYS A 192 0.36 -2.99 1.29
C LYS A 192 -1.15 -3.03 1.05
N LEU A 193 -1.59 -2.80 -0.18
CA LEU A 193 -2.98 -2.87 -0.62
C LEU A 193 -3.33 -4.29 -1.07
N GLY A 194 -4.01 -5.03 -0.19
CA GLY A 194 -4.44 -6.40 -0.46
C GLY A 194 -5.71 -6.49 -1.32
N ALA A 195 -6.00 -7.69 -1.82
CA ALA A 195 -7.15 -7.93 -2.71
C ALA A 195 -8.50 -7.45 -2.13
N SER A 196 -8.73 -7.64 -0.83
CA SER A 196 -9.96 -7.20 -0.14
C SER A 196 -10.12 -5.67 -0.15
N GLN A 197 -9.02 -4.92 -0.02
CA GLN A 197 -9.04 -3.46 -0.03
C GLN A 197 -9.27 -2.92 -1.44
N ILE A 198 -8.60 -3.51 -2.44
CA ILE A 198 -8.81 -3.19 -3.85
C ILE A 198 -10.28 -3.40 -4.23
N GLU A 199 -10.90 -4.48 -3.75
CA GLU A 199 -12.30 -4.78 -4.06
C GLU A 199 -13.27 -3.81 -3.38
N LYS A 200 -13.02 -3.50 -2.10
CA LYS A 200 -13.84 -2.58 -1.31
C LYS A 200 -13.65 -1.10 -1.66
N SER A 201 -12.62 -0.77 -2.43
CA SER A 201 -12.33 0.59 -2.89
C SER A 201 -13.53 1.22 -3.62
N LYS A 202 -13.61 2.54 -3.63
CA LYS A 202 -14.52 3.30 -4.50
C LYS A 202 -14.13 3.05 -5.96
N ALA A 203 -12.85 3.21 -6.28
CA ALA A 203 -12.28 2.92 -7.59
C ALA A 203 -10.89 2.29 -7.45
N ALA A 204 -10.54 1.37 -8.34
CA ALA A 204 -9.20 0.84 -8.44
C ALA A 204 -8.93 0.44 -9.89
N ALA A 205 -8.02 1.13 -10.55
CA ALA A 205 -7.69 0.93 -11.94
C ALA A 205 -6.22 1.25 -12.22
N TYR A 206 -5.72 0.82 -13.37
CA TYR A 206 -4.46 1.28 -13.92
C TYR A 206 -4.63 1.67 -15.38
N THR A 207 -3.85 2.66 -15.82
CA THR A 207 -3.84 3.15 -17.20
C THR A 207 -2.50 2.82 -17.83
N VAL A 208 -2.53 2.05 -18.91
CA VAL A 208 -1.37 1.79 -19.77
C VAL A 208 -1.31 2.89 -20.82
N THR A 209 -0.20 3.62 -20.87
CA THR A 209 0.11 4.56 -21.96
C THR A 209 1.12 3.90 -22.89
N TRP A 210 0.77 3.81 -24.17
CA TRP A 210 1.61 3.22 -25.21
C TRP A 210 2.54 4.26 -25.83
N LYS A 211 3.63 3.83 -26.48
CA LYS A 211 4.59 4.72 -27.15
C LYS A 211 3.97 5.51 -28.31
N ASN A 212 2.96 4.95 -28.97
CA ASN A 212 2.16 5.63 -29.99
C ASN A 212 1.14 6.65 -29.42
N GLY A 213 1.11 6.86 -28.10
CA GLY A 213 0.22 7.80 -27.44
C GLY A 213 -1.16 7.25 -27.05
N HIS A 214 -1.54 6.05 -27.53
CA HIS A 214 -2.77 5.40 -27.11
C HIS A 214 -2.78 5.17 -25.59
N LYS A 215 -3.97 5.23 -24.96
CA LYS A 215 -4.16 5.00 -23.53
C LYS A 215 -5.28 4.01 -23.30
N GLN A 216 -5.10 3.10 -22.35
CA GLN A 216 -6.09 2.11 -22.00
C GLN A 216 -6.17 1.93 -20.50
N THR A 217 -7.36 2.10 -19.93
CA THR A 217 -7.60 1.98 -18.49
C THR A 217 -8.28 0.65 -18.18
N ILE A 218 -7.77 -0.05 -17.17
CA ILE A 218 -8.17 -1.40 -16.79
C ILE A 218 -8.50 -1.41 -15.30
N SER A 219 -9.68 -1.93 -14.96
CA SER A 219 -10.09 -2.10 -13.58
C SER A 219 -9.29 -3.20 -12.88
N LEU A 220 -8.90 -2.93 -11.63
CA LEU A 220 -8.22 -3.88 -10.75
C LEU A 220 -9.19 -4.75 -9.95
N LYS A 221 -10.49 -4.44 -9.95
CA LYS A 221 -11.51 -5.17 -9.21
C LYS A 221 -11.74 -6.59 -9.75
N GLN A 222 -12.21 -7.49 -8.91
CA GLN A 222 -12.51 -8.86 -9.27
C GLN A 222 -13.70 -8.93 -10.25
N GLY A 223 -13.65 -9.86 -11.20
CA GLY A 223 -14.72 -10.04 -12.19
C GLY A 223 -14.77 -8.98 -13.30
N ALA A 224 -13.89 -7.97 -13.28
CA ALA A 224 -13.76 -7.03 -14.38
C ALA A 224 -13.35 -7.74 -15.68
N ALA A 225 -14.06 -7.47 -16.77
CA ALA A 225 -13.70 -7.97 -18.08
C ALA A 225 -12.31 -7.41 -18.47
N LEU A 226 -11.36 -8.31 -18.74
CA LEU A 226 -10.03 -7.95 -19.18
C LEU A 226 -9.97 -7.96 -20.71
N PRO A 227 -9.24 -7.02 -21.35
CA PRO A 227 -9.02 -7.07 -22.78
C PRO A 227 -8.33 -8.38 -23.18
N THR A 228 -8.78 -8.96 -24.28
CA THR A 228 -8.29 -10.25 -24.79
C THR A 228 -7.04 -10.11 -25.67
N GLN A 229 -6.69 -8.88 -26.07
CA GLN A 229 -5.52 -8.61 -26.89
C GLN A 229 -4.20 -8.95 -26.17
N LEU A 230 -3.24 -9.41 -26.96
CA LEU A 230 -1.86 -9.60 -26.50
C LEU A 230 -1.21 -8.23 -26.25
N ILE A 231 -0.30 -8.21 -25.27
CA ILE A 231 0.51 -7.05 -24.92
C ILE A 231 1.91 -7.27 -25.44
N ASN A 232 2.40 -6.31 -26.23
CA ASN A 232 3.83 -6.15 -26.43
C ASN A 232 4.38 -5.22 -25.34
N ILE A 233 5.13 -5.79 -24.39
CA ILE A 233 5.67 -5.02 -23.27
C ILE A 233 6.60 -3.90 -23.72
N PHE A 234 7.26 -4.01 -24.87
CA PHE A 234 8.20 -3.01 -25.40
C PHE A 234 7.49 -1.77 -25.96
N ASP A 235 6.19 -1.85 -26.21
CA ASP A 235 5.39 -0.74 -26.71
C ASP A 235 4.78 0.09 -25.57
N ILE A 236 4.90 -0.38 -24.33
CA ILE A 236 4.43 0.34 -23.15
C ILE A 236 5.40 1.50 -22.87
N LYS A 237 4.86 2.71 -22.79
CA LYS A 237 5.59 3.92 -22.40
C LYS A 237 5.61 4.11 -20.89
N ARG A 238 4.46 3.98 -20.23
CA ARG A 238 4.31 4.06 -18.77
C ARG A 238 3.01 3.44 -18.29
N ILE A 239 2.92 3.21 -16.97
CA ILE A 239 1.70 2.75 -16.30
C ILE A 239 1.34 3.70 -15.16
N ASP A 240 0.10 4.18 -15.11
CA ASP A 240 -0.40 5.05 -14.05
C ASP A 240 -1.47 4.28 -13.25
N ILE A 241 -1.21 3.95 -11.98
CA ILE A 241 -2.09 3.21 -11.09
C ILE A 241 -2.87 4.19 -10.22
N ASP A 242 -4.18 4.00 -10.09
CA ASP A 242 -5.05 4.84 -9.25
C ASP A 242 -5.99 3.96 -8.41
N VAL A 243 -5.94 4.15 -7.09
CA VAL A 243 -6.80 3.47 -6.12
C VAL A 243 -7.40 4.51 -5.18
N MET A 244 -8.74 4.60 -5.19
CA MET A 244 -9.52 5.42 -4.28
C MET A 244 -10.33 4.54 -3.34
N SER A 245 -10.05 4.59 -2.05
CA SER A 245 -10.78 3.94 -0.97
C SER A 245 -12.22 4.46 -0.85
N LYS A 246 -13.15 3.65 -0.32
CA LYS A 246 -14.49 4.14 0.05
C LYS A 246 -14.35 5.12 1.22
N GLN A 247 -14.87 6.34 1.07
CA GLN A 247 -14.97 7.31 2.16
C GLN A 247 -16.09 6.89 3.11
N GLU A 248 -15.72 6.34 4.28
CA GLU A 248 -16.58 6.47 5.47
C GLU A 248 -16.39 7.87 6.06
N LYS A 249 -17.43 8.39 6.75
CA LYS A 249 -17.41 9.72 7.41
C LYS A 249 -16.03 9.99 8.03
N GLN A 250 -15.37 11.07 7.60
CA GLN A 250 -14.04 11.44 8.07
C GLN A 250 -14.07 11.70 9.58
N VAL A 251 -13.66 10.71 10.36
CA VAL A 251 -13.34 10.94 11.78
C VAL A 251 -11.90 11.42 11.84
N VAL A 252 -11.74 12.74 11.81
CA VAL A 252 -10.44 13.40 11.98
C VAL A 252 -10.09 13.41 13.47
N LYS A 253 -8.83 13.13 13.78
CA LYS A 253 -8.28 13.15 15.13
C LYS A 253 -6.95 13.86 15.16
N SER A 254 -6.81 14.78 16.12
CA SER A 254 -5.51 15.34 16.49
C SER A 254 -4.80 14.33 17.38
N VAL A 255 -3.76 13.68 16.84
CA VAL A 255 -2.94 12.73 17.57
C VAL A 255 -1.70 13.43 18.09
N PRO A 256 -1.46 13.43 19.41
CA PRO A 256 -0.26 14.03 19.96
C PRO A 256 0.99 13.27 19.51
N TYR A 257 2.03 13.99 19.11
CA TYR A 257 3.30 13.40 18.73
C TYR A 257 4.51 14.20 19.24
N THR A 258 5.60 13.49 19.53
CA THR A 258 6.88 14.07 19.94
C THR A 258 7.95 13.73 18.92
N THR A 259 8.97 14.59 18.78
CA THR A 259 10.12 14.34 17.90
C THR A 259 11.41 14.53 18.68
N THR A 260 12.26 13.51 18.63
CA THR A 260 13.62 13.53 19.14
C THR A 260 14.59 13.46 17.97
N ILE A 261 15.43 14.48 17.81
CA ILE A 261 16.50 14.51 16.80
C ILE A 261 17.84 14.56 17.53
N ASP A 262 18.67 13.53 17.34
CA ASP A 262 19.99 13.40 17.98
C ASP A 262 19.99 13.58 19.51
N GLY A 263 18.94 13.10 20.17
CA GLY A 263 18.79 13.18 21.63
C GLY A 263 18.20 14.49 22.14
N ALA A 264 18.01 15.49 21.28
CA ALA A 264 17.22 16.68 21.60
C ALA A 264 15.75 16.38 21.28
N THR A 265 14.92 16.28 22.32
CA THR A 265 13.46 16.16 22.17
C THR A 265 12.83 17.54 22.16
N SER A 266 11.92 17.78 21.22
CA SER A 266 11.10 19.00 21.25
C SER A 266 10.47 19.14 22.65
N PHE A 267 10.58 20.34 23.23
CA PHE A 267 10.04 20.62 24.56
C PHE A 267 8.51 20.50 24.62
N VAL A 268 7.84 20.37 23.46
CA VAL A 268 6.40 20.24 23.40
C VAL A 268 5.91 19.21 22.39
N GLN A 269 4.85 18.51 22.79
CA GLN A 269 4.02 17.61 22.01
C GLN A 269 3.21 18.36 20.93
N SER A 270 3.63 18.21 19.67
CA SER A 270 2.89 18.64 18.48
C SER A 270 1.68 17.72 18.23
N TYR A 271 0.80 18.08 17.29
CA TYR A 271 -0.37 17.25 16.94
C TYR A 271 -0.45 16.97 15.44
N LEU A 272 -0.49 15.69 15.07
CA LEU A 272 -0.78 15.25 13.70
C LEU A 272 -2.30 15.18 13.50
N LYS A 273 -2.81 15.87 12.48
CA LYS A 273 -4.20 15.70 12.04
C LYS A 273 -4.32 14.44 11.18
N LEU A 274 -4.80 13.36 11.78
CA LEU A 274 -4.95 12.06 11.14
C LEU A 274 -6.43 11.70 10.96
N SER A 275 -6.71 10.89 9.96
CA SER A 275 -8.03 10.37 9.61
C SER A 275 -7.88 8.95 9.07
N ASN A 276 -8.95 8.15 9.13
CA ASN A 276 -8.95 6.83 8.47
C ASN A 276 -8.88 6.93 6.93
N SER A 277 -8.93 8.12 6.33
CA SER A 277 -8.65 8.33 4.90
C SER A 277 -7.17 8.58 4.60
N ASN A 278 -6.42 9.20 5.52
CA ASN A 278 -5.03 9.59 5.27
C ASN A 278 -4.01 8.86 6.15
N ALA A 279 -4.43 7.95 7.05
CA ALA A 279 -3.56 7.20 7.95
C ALA A 279 -4.16 5.84 8.34
N ASN A 280 -4.81 5.12 7.41
CA ASN A 280 -5.40 3.80 7.69
C ASN A 280 -4.42 2.62 7.61
N ASN A 281 -3.16 2.90 7.29
CA ASN A 281 -2.09 1.91 7.25
C ASN A 281 -0.74 2.60 7.57
N PHE A 282 0.27 1.80 7.88
CA PHE A 282 1.59 2.31 8.27
C PHE A 282 2.34 3.00 7.13
N TYR A 283 2.02 2.73 5.86
CA TYR A 283 2.60 3.47 4.74
C TYR A 283 2.11 4.92 4.74
N GLN A 284 0.81 5.13 4.82
CA GLN A 284 0.21 6.46 4.90
C GLN A 284 0.65 7.20 6.17
N LEU A 285 0.70 6.50 7.31
CA LEU A 285 1.21 7.08 8.56
C LEU A 285 2.70 7.48 8.45
N ASN A 286 3.55 6.66 7.81
CA ASN A 286 4.93 7.03 7.50
C ASN A 286 5.00 8.33 6.68
N GLN A 287 4.16 8.47 5.65
CA GLN A 287 4.16 9.68 4.81
C GLN A 287 3.75 10.92 5.60
N ASN A 288 2.73 10.83 6.45
CA ASN A 288 2.32 11.96 7.30
C ASN A 288 3.45 12.37 8.26
N ILE A 289 4.15 11.39 8.86
CA ILE A 289 5.27 11.68 9.77
C ILE A 289 6.44 12.31 9.01
N LYS A 290 6.77 11.81 7.82
CA LYS A 290 7.82 12.41 6.97
C LYS A 290 7.45 13.84 6.55
N ALA A 291 6.21 14.08 6.17
CA ALA A 291 5.72 15.41 5.83
C ALA A 291 5.81 16.35 7.04
N ALA A 292 5.47 15.87 8.24
CA ALA A 292 5.63 16.65 9.47
C ALA A 292 7.09 16.95 9.79
N LEU A 293 8.00 15.98 9.62
CA LEU A 293 9.44 16.18 9.77
C LEU A 293 10.00 17.23 8.79
N GLU A 294 9.54 17.22 7.54
CA GLU A 294 9.93 18.24 6.55
C GLU A 294 9.33 19.62 6.86
N ASN A 295 8.04 19.66 7.22
CA ASN A 295 7.35 20.92 7.46
C ASN A 295 7.84 21.61 8.75
N GLU A 296 7.92 20.88 9.86
CA GLU A 296 8.26 21.44 11.16
C GLU A 296 9.77 21.55 11.38
N TYR A 297 10.53 20.56 10.91
CA TYR A 297 11.97 20.45 11.20
C TYR A 297 12.87 20.58 9.96
N LYS A 298 12.30 20.79 8.76
CA LYS A 298 13.03 20.89 7.47
C LYS A 298 13.99 19.71 7.26
N LEU A 299 13.57 18.54 7.75
CA LEU A 299 14.32 17.30 7.66
C LEU A 299 13.86 16.53 6.42
N SER A 300 14.60 16.72 5.33
CA SER A 300 14.27 16.13 4.04
C SER A 300 14.26 14.61 4.07
N ALA A 301 13.48 14.00 3.18
CA ALA A 301 13.45 12.55 3.00
C ALA A 301 14.86 11.95 2.80
N SER A 302 15.75 12.66 2.10
CA SER A 302 17.15 12.23 1.93
C SER A 302 17.93 12.21 3.24
N GLN A 303 17.71 13.19 4.12
CA GLN A 303 18.37 13.24 5.43
C GLN A 303 17.80 12.19 6.40
N VAL A 304 16.49 11.92 6.35
CA VAL A 304 15.86 10.81 7.09
C VAL A 304 16.47 9.47 6.65
N GLU A 305 16.69 9.28 5.36
CA GLU A 305 17.24 8.03 4.82
C GLU A 305 18.71 7.81 5.24
N LYS A 306 19.52 8.87 5.13
CA LYS A 306 20.95 8.88 5.47
C LYS A 306 21.21 8.88 6.98
N SER A 307 20.17 8.94 7.81
CA SER A 307 20.31 8.94 9.25
C SER A 307 20.88 7.59 9.74
N LYS A 308 21.48 7.56 10.93
CA LYS A 308 21.84 6.31 11.61
C LYS A 308 20.56 5.53 11.98
N THR A 309 19.60 6.19 12.61
CA THR A 309 18.28 5.64 12.91
C THR A 309 17.20 6.65 12.56
N ALA A 310 16.08 6.20 12.01
CA ALA A 310 14.88 7.02 11.83
C ALA A 310 13.68 6.10 12.00
N GLU A 311 12.96 6.28 13.09
CA GLU A 311 11.85 5.43 13.49
C GLU A 311 10.80 6.25 14.24
N TYR A 312 9.60 5.71 14.36
CA TYR A 312 8.59 6.25 15.25
C TYR A 312 7.90 5.11 16.00
N THR A 313 7.43 5.40 17.20
CA THR A 313 6.69 4.47 18.03
C THR A 313 5.25 4.93 18.13
N VAL A 314 4.31 4.11 17.67
CA VAL A 314 2.88 4.30 17.90
C VAL A 314 2.54 3.68 19.24
N THR A 315 2.01 4.50 20.16
CA THR A 315 1.38 4.01 21.39
C THR A 315 -0.12 3.95 21.15
N TRP A 316 -0.73 2.79 21.37
CA TRP A 316 -2.16 2.56 21.23
C TRP A 316 -2.90 2.82 22.55
N LYS A 317 -4.22 3.07 22.49
CA LYS A 317 -5.05 3.29 23.69
C LYS A 317 -5.05 2.09 24.65
N ASN A 318 -4.91 0.88 24.13
CA ASN A 318 -4.77 -0.34 24.93
C ASN A 318 -3.38 -0.52 25.56
N GLY A 319 -2.48 0.45 25.41
CA GLY A 319 -1.12 0.41 25.97
C GLY A 319 -0.09 -0.32 25.12
N HIS A 320 -0.51 -1.03 24.05
CA HIS A 320 0.42 -1.64 23.10
C HIS A 320 1.31 -0.55 22.48
N LYS A 321 2.57 -0.88 22.22
CA LYS A 321 3.52 0.01 21.54
C LYS A 321 4.12 -0.71 20.36
N GLN A 322 4.28 0.00 19.25
CA GLN A 322 4.85 -0.56 18.04
C GLN A 322 5.81 0.45 17.42
N THR A 323 7.05 0.03 17.19
CA THR A 323 8.10 0.86 16.59
C THR A 323 8.26 0.52 15.11
N ILE A 324 8.26 1.54 14.26
CA ILE A 324 8.25 1.43 12.81
C ILE A 324 9.38 2.29 12.25
N SER A 325 10.15 1.74 11.31
CA SER A 325 11.20 2.48 10.62
C SER A 325 10.62 3.46 9.59
N LEU A 326 11.19 4.66 9.55
CA LEU A 326 10.90 5.69 8.54
C LEU A 326 11.75 5.52 7.28
N LYS A 327 12.74 4.64 7.28
CA LYS A 327 13.63 4.43 6.14
C LYS A 327 12.93 3.72 4.97
N GLN A 328 13.39 4.01 3.76
CA GLN A 328 12.91 3.39 2.54
C GLN A 328 13.23 1.88 2.54
N GLY A 329 12.31 1.07 2.03
CA GLY A 329 12.46 -0.39 2.00
C GLY A 329 12.25 -1.11 3.34
N ALA A 330 11.92 -0.39 4.41
CA ALA A 330 11.54 -1.00 5.68
C ALA A 330 10.30 -1.89 5.52
N ILE A 331 10.32 -3.07 6.15
CA ILE A 331 9.14 -3.95 6.23
C ILE A 331 8.15 -3.30 7.19
N LEU A 332 7.08 -2.72 6.63
CA LEU A 332 6.01 -2.12 7.41
C LEU A 332 5.00 -3.20 7.86
N PRO A 333 4.40 -3.05 9.05
CA PRO A 333 3.34 -3.93 9.51
C PRO A 333 2.13 -3.86 8.57
N THR A 334 1.44 -5.00 8.39
CA THR A 334 0.28 -5.13 7.49
C THR A 334 -1.07 -4.81 8.15
N ASN A 335 -1.06 -4.49 9.44
CA ASN A 335 -2.26 -4.24 10.22
C ASN A 335 -2.95 -2.97 9.74
N VAL A 336 -4.29 -3.02 9.64
CA VAL A 336 -5.10 -1.82 9.42
C VAL A 336 -5.01 -0.93 10.66
N ILE A 337 -4.77 0.36 10.43
CA ILE A 337 -4.75 1.38 11.47
C ILE A 337 -6.15 1.99 11.56
N ASN A 338 -6.70 1.98 12.76
CA ASN A 338 -7.79 2.87 13.12
C ASN A 338 -7.20 4.07 13.89
N VAL A 339 -7.27 5.27 13.32
CA VAL A 339 -6.66 6.46 13.93
C VAL A 339 -7.25 6.76 15.31
N GLN A 340 -8.49 6.33 15.56
CA GLN A 340 -9.15 6.49 16.85
C GLN A 340 -8.48 5.72 17.97
N ASP A 341 -7.73 4.66 17.65
CA ASP A 341 -7.06 3.80 18.62
C ASP A 341 -5.63 4.26 18.92
N ILE A 342 -5.08 5.20 18.14
CA ILE A 342 -3.75 5.77 18.40
C ILE A 342 -3.82 6.70 19.62
N LYS A 343 -3.01 6.46 20.65
CA LYS A 343 -2.88 7.35 21.81
C LYS A 343 -1.86 8.46 21.54
N SER A 344 -0.65 8.11 21.09
CA SER A 344 0.42 9.05 20.78
C SER A 344 1.42 8.46 19.79
N ILE A 345 2.27 9.32 19.21
CA ILE A 345 3.36 8.92 18.31
C ILE A 345 4.67 9.57 18.79
N ASP A 346 5.73 8.78 18.96
CA ASP A 346 7.04 9.31 19.35
C ASP A 346 8.04 9.04 18.25
N VAL A 347 8.54 10.10 17.59
CA VAL A 347 9.46 10.04 16.46
C VAL A 347 10.89 10.20 16.95
N ASN A 348 11.79 9.34 16.50
CA ASN A 348 13.20 9.36 16.87
C ASN A 348 14.09 9.28 15.62
N VAL A 349 14.89 10.32 15.40
CA VAL A 349 15.87 10.38 14.33
C VAL A 349 17.26 10.64 14.91
N LYS A 350 18.22 9.76 14.63
CA LYS A 350 19.64 9.98 14.91
C LYS A 350 20.40 10.07 13.61
N LYS A 351 21.00 11.21 13.29
CA LYS A 351 21.81 11.42 12.09
C LYS A 351 23.20 10.77 12.29
N GLY A 352 23.85 10.36 11.20
CA GLY A 352 25.19 9.74 11.25
C GLY A 352 26.28 10.68 11.81
N LYS A 353 27.47 10.15 12.13
CA LYS A 353 28.57 10.78 12.92
C LYS A 353 28.67 12.32 12.83
N ALA A 354 27.92 13.00 13.70
CA ALA A 354 28.34 14.21 14.38
C ALA A 354 27.84 14.05 15.81
N LYS A 355 28.71 14.18 16.82
CA LYS A 355 28.26 14.40 18.19
C LYS A 355 27.44 15.70 18.17
N SER A 356 26.12 15.61 18.20
CA SER A 356 25.27 16.78 18.37
C SER A 356 25.53 17.33 19.77
N ALA A 357 26.36 18.37 19.85
CA ALA A 357 26.49 19.14 21.07
C ALA A 357 25.17 19.89 21.27
N VAL A 358 24.46 19.55 22.35
CA VAL A 358 23.25 20.25 22.79
C VAL A 358 23.71 21.43 23.65
N ASN A 359 23.18 22.62 23.41
CA ASN A 359 23.40 23.80 24.23
C ASN A 359 22.11 24.16 24.98
N ALA A 360 22.17 24.23 26.30
CA ALA A 360 21.06 24.70 27.13
C ALA A 360 21.11 26.23 27.20
N VAL A 361 20.20 26.89 26.50
CA VAL A 361 20.15 28.35 26.40
C VAL A 361 19.05 28.89 27.31
N PRO A 362 19.35 29.73 28.31
CA PRO A 362 18.31 30.34 29.12
C PRO A 362 17.44 31.28 28.26
N TYR A 363 16.14 31.23 28.47
CA TYR A 363 15.20 32.15 27.82
C TYR A 363 14.24 32.81 28.82
N ALA A 364 13.78 34.01 28.47
CA ALA A 364 12.75 34.75 29.19
C ALA A 364 11.58 35.08 28.25
N VAL A 365 10.36 35.13 28.79
CA VAL A 365 9.15 35.48 28.03
C VAL A 365 8.44 36.64 28.71
N THR A 366 8.19 37.69 27.94
CA THR A 366 7.40 38.86 28.33
C THR A 366 6.13 38.91 27.48
N LEU A 367 4.97 38.82 28.14
CA LEU A 367 3.66 38.91 27.50
C LEU A 367 2.92 40.14 28.02
N ASN A 368 2.56 41.07 27.12
CA ASN A 368 1.85 42.30 27.47
C ASN A 368 2.53 43.08 28.62
N GLY A 369 3.86 43.16 28.61
CA GLY A 369 4.66 43.81 29.65
C GLY A 369 4.91 42.98 30.92
N ASN A 370 4.30 41.80 31.07
CA ASN A 370 4.52 40.90 32.21
C ASN A 370 5.59 39.86 31.87
N THR A 371 6.75 39.96 32.51
CA THR A 371 7.84 38.97 32.37
C THR A 371 7.59 37.80 33.31
N VAL A 372 7.62 36.58 32.77
CA VAL A 372 7.57 35.36 33.58
C VAL A 372 9.00 35.03 34.01
N PHE A 373 9.26 35.16 35.32
CA PHE A 373 10.61 35.05 35.92
C PHE A 373 11.09 33.61 36.18
N VAL A 374 10.46 32.60 35.57
CA VAL A 374 10.94 31.21 35.72
C VAL A 374 12.10 30.98 34.75
N GLN A 375 13.31 30.83 35.28
CA GLN A 375 14.50 30.56 34.48
C GLN A 375 14.37 29.19 33.80
N SER A 376 13.97 29.22 32.53
CA SER A 376 13.76 28.06 31.69
C SER A 376 14.87 27.96 30.65
N TYR A 377 15.24 26.74 30.28
CA TYR A 377 16.30 26.49 29.29
C TYR A 377 15.71 25.88 28.03
N LEU A 378 16.08 26.46 26.89
CA LEU A 378 15.82 25.92 25.57
C LEU A 378 17.01 25.05 25.16
N HIS A 379 16.79 23.75 24.97
CA HIS A 379 17.83 22.82 24.54
C HIS A 379 17.97 22.87 23.02
N LEU A 380 18.92 23.68 22.56
CA LEU A 380 19.22 23.87 21.15
C LEU A 380 20.29 22.88 20.69
N SER A 381 20.15 22.41 19.46
CA SER A 381 21.19 21.67 18.74
C SER A 381 21.59 22.45 17.50
N ASN A 382 22.79 22.20 16.97
CA ASN A 382 23.22 22.70 15.67
C ASN A 382 22.28 22.31 14.51
N TYR A 383 21.25 21.50 14.75
CA TYR A 383 20.22 21.12 13.79
C TYR A 383 18.84 21.73 14.08
N SER A 384 18.47 22.00 15.33
CA SER A 384 17.19 22.64 15.71
C SER A 384 17.26 24.17 15.67
N ALA A 385 18.46 24.75 15.62
CA ALA A 385 18.67 26.19 15.46
C ALA A 385 19.93 26.50 14.65
N SER A 386 20.09 25.85 13.49
CA SER A 386 21.22 26.10 12.56
C SER A 386 21.09 27.42 11.80
N ASN A 387 19.91 28.03 11.82
CA ASN A 387 19.58 29.31 11.22
C ASN A 387 18.40 29.96 11.95
N PHE A 388 18.12 31.24 11.66
CA PHE A 388 17.06 31.98 12.35
C PHE A 388 15.67 31.45 12.07
N HIS A 389 15.42 30.81 10.93
CA HIS A 389 14.13 30.19 10.64
C HIS A 389 13.83 29.03 11.60
N GLN A 390 14.81 28.14 11.80
CA GLN A 390 14.65 27.03 12.75
C GLN A 390 14.55 27.53 14.19
N LEU A 391 15.37 28.51 14.57
CA LEU A 391 15.28 29.14 15.89
C LEU A 391 13.92 29.82 16.12
N ASN A 392 13.34 30.43 15.09
CA ASN A 392 12.01 31.04 15.14
C ASN A 392 10.92 30.01 15.43
N ASN A 393 11.02 28.80 14.85
CA ASN A 393 10.08 27.71 15.13
C ASN A 393 10.17 27.23 16.58
N GLU A 394 11.39 27.10 17.13
CA GLU A 394 11.59 26.76 18.55
C GLU A 394 10.98 27.84 19.48
N VAL A 395 11.14 29.11 19.15
CA VAL A 395 10.55 30.23 19.91
C VAL A 395 9.02 30.26 19.81
N LYS A 396 8.45 30.06 18.61
CA LYS A 396 6.99 29.95 18.44
C LYS A 396 6.44 28.75 19.19
N SER A 397 7.16 27.64 19.22
CA SER A 397 6.81 26.45 20.01
C SER A 397 6.73 26.79 21.49
N VAL A 398 7.75 27.46 22.07
CA VAL A 398 7.73 27.94 23.46
C VAL A 398 6.47 28.76 23.75
N LEU A 399 6.14 29.73 22.90
CA LEU A 399 4.98 30.61 23.06
C LEU A 399 3.64 29.86 23.00
N LYS A 400 3.47 29.01 21.99
CA LYS A 400 2.23 28.25 21.74
C LYS A 400 1.89 27.29 22.87
N HIS A 401 2.91 26.76 23.51
CA HIS A 401 2.74 25.61 24.36
C HIS A 401 3.06 25.86 25.82
N GLY A 402 4.15 26.60 26.10
CA GLY A 402 4.46 27.06 27.44
C GLY A 402 3.49 28.15 27.90
N TYR A 403 2.99 28.97 26.95
CA TYR A 403 2.23 30.17 27.25
C TYR A 403 0.88 30.28 26.53
N ARG A 404 0.48 29.24 25.77
CA ARG A 404 -0.80 29.18 25.05
C ARG A 404 -1.05 30.32 24.05
N VAL A 405 0.02 30.91 23.51
CA VAL A 405 -0.06 32.00 22.51
C VAL A 405 -0.08 31.40 21.10
N THR A 406 -1.22 31.47 20.42
CA THR A 406 -1.41 30.88 19.09
C THR A 406 -0.73 31.67 17.97
N ASP A 407 -0.53 31.05 16.80
CA ASP A 407 0.02 31.72 15.62
C ASP A 407 -0.83 32.93 15.21
N ALA A 408 -2.16 32.80 15.24
CA ALA A 408 -3.09 33.91 14.98
C ALA A 408 -2.94 35.07 15.98
N GLN A 409 -2.65 34.75 17.25
CA GLN A 409 -2.36 35.73 18.30
C GLN A 409 -1.01 36.41 18.09
N ILE A 410 0.01 35.70 17.61
CA ILE A 410 1.31 36.26 17.23
C ILE A 410 1.15 37.23 16.04
N ASP A 411 0.41 36.81 15.01
CA ASP A 411 0.19 37.59 13.80
C ASP A 411 -0.61 38.87 14.07
N SER A 412 -1.63 38.78 14.94
CA SER A 412 -2.47 39.90 15.34
C SER A 412 -1.92 40.76 16.49
N ALA A 413 -0.85 40.33 17.16
CA ALA A 413 -0.20 41.09 18.23
C ALA A 413 0.20 42.49 17.74
N LYS A 414 0.37 43.47 18.64
CA LYS A 414 0.97 44.77 18.29
C LYS A 414 2.46 44.60 17.99
N THR A 415 3.18 43.84 18.81
CA THR A 415 4.58 43.46 18.60
C THR A 415 4.77 41.99 18.94
N ALA A 416 5.51 41.24 18.11
CA ALA A 416 5.89 39.86 18.43
C ALA A 416 7.29 39.62 17.87
N GLN A 417 8.27 39.51 18.77
CA GLN A 417 9.69 39.43 18.41
C GLN A 417 10.47 38.68 19.49
N TYR A 418 11.65 38.18 19.13
CA TYR A 418 12.61 37.68 20.11
C TYR A 418 13.99 38.30 19.87
N THR A 419 14.76 38.47 20.94
CA THR A 419 16.12 38.98 20.88
C THR A 419 17.08 37.86 21.27
N VAL A 420 18.00 37.55 20.37
CA VAL A 420 19.13 36.66 20.64
C VAL A 420 20.26 37.52 21.18
N THR A 421 20.74 37.21 22.39
CA THR A 421 21.97 37.78 22.93
C THR A 421 23.10 36.78 22.74
N TRP A 422 24.16 37.19 22.08
CA TRP A 422 25.35 36.39 21.83
C TRP A 422 26.36 36.52 22.98
N LYS A 423 27.26 35.54 23.14
CA LYS A 423 28.32 35.55 24.17
C LYS A 423 29.29 36.71 24.00
N ASN A 424 29.49 37.20 22.77
CA ASN A 424 30.28 38.39 22.47
C ASN A 424 29.56 39.71 22.83
N GLY A 425 28.33 39.66 23.37
CA GLY A 425 27.53 40.82 23.76
C GLY A 425 26.67 41.42 22.64
N GLN A 426 26.82 40.97 21.39
CA GLN A 426 25.95 41.41 20.30
C GLN A 426 24.50 40.96 20.56
N LYS A 427 23.55 41.76 20.08
CA LYS A 427 22.13 41.46 20.16
C LYS A 427 21.50 41.54 18.78
N GLN A 428 20.61 40.60 18.48
CA GLN A 428 19.84 40.61 17.25
C GLN A 428 18.38 40.37 17.57
N THR A 429 17.50 41.27 17.11
CA THR A 429 16.06 41.16 17.29
C THR A 429 15.41 40.67 16.01
N ILE A 430 14.56 39.65 16.14
CA ILE A 430 13.92 38.94 15.03
C ILE A 430 12.41 39.03 15.23
N SER A 431 11.69 39.42 14.17
CA SER A 431 10.23 39.42 14.16
C SER A 431 9.67 37.99 14.09
N LEU A 432 8.64 37.71 14.90
CA LEU A 432 7.88 36.46 14.87
C LEU A 432 6.76 36.46 13.82
N LYS A 433 6.36 37.64 13.33
CA LYS A 433 5.15 37.88 12.53
C LYS A 433 5.28 37.60 11.03
N SER A 434 6.48 37.33 10.52
CA SER A 434 6.67 37.06 9.10
C SER A 434 7.66 35.95 8.86
N ASP A 435 7.37 35.13 7.85
CA ASP A 435 8.34 34.27 7.17
C ASP A 435 9.30 35.09 6.30
N ALA A 436 9.73 36.26 6.77
CA ALA A 436 10.75 37.05 6.10
C ALA A 436 11.97 36.15 5.84
N PRO A 437 12.62 36.26 4.67
CA PRO A 437 13.68 35.35 4.27
C PRO A 437 14.94 35.61 5.10
N LEU A 438 14.95 35.14 6.34
CA LEU A 438 16.14 35.01 7.19
C LEU A 438 16.90 33.72 6.83
N THR A 439 16.79 33.28 5.57
CA THR A 439 17.04 31.91 5.11
C THR A 439 18.50 31.57 4.85
N ALA A 440 19.47 32.42 5.20
CA ALA A 440 20.88 32.14 4.88
C ALA A 440 21.89 32.29 6.03
N ASN A 441 21.55 32.94 7.15
CA ASN A 441 22.55 33.16 8.21
C ASN A 441 22.64 31.92 9.11
N LYS A 442 23.76 31.20 8.96
CA LYS A 442 24.14 30.09 9.81
C LYS A 442 24.32 30.60 11.25
N ILE A 443 23.60 29.99 12.18
CA ILE A 443 23.72 30.21 13.62
C ILE A 443 24.67 29.16 14.20
N ASP A 444 25.63 29.62 14.99
CA ASP A 444 26.34 28.75 15.93
C ASP A 444 25.63 28.83 17.29
N ILE A 445 24.94 27.75 17.66
CA ILE A 445 24.15 27.71 18.89
C ILE A 445 25.01 27.85 20.15
N HIS A 446 26.31 27.55 20.08
CA HIS A 446 27.22 27.68 21.24
C HIS A 446 27.61 29.13 21.51
N GLN A 447 27.39 30.03 20.55
CA GLN A 447 27.58 31.46 20.72
C GLN A 447 26.35 32.14 21.32
N ILE A 448 25.20 31.46 21.41
CA ILE A 448 24.01 32.02 22.02
C ILE A 448 24.18 32.03 23.55
N LYS A 449 23.99 33.19 24.15
CA LYS A 449 24.02 33.41 25.60
C LYS A 449 22.62 33.34 26.20
N SER A 450 21.64 34.00 25.60
CA SER A 450 20.24 34.00 26.06
C SER A 450 19.27 34.39 24.94
N ILE A 451 17.99 34.08 25.13
CA ILE A 451 16.90 34.47 24.22
C ILE A 451 15.79 35.17 25.02
N ASP A 452 15.44 36.39 24.63
CA ASP A 452 14.37 37.17 25.26
C ASP A 452 13.19 37.30 24.29
N ILE A 453 12.06 36.67 24.61
CA ILE A 453 10.85 36.62 23.79
C ILE A 453 9.86 37.68 24.27
N ASN A 454 9.37 38.52 23.38
CA ASN A 454 8.47 39.62 23.72
C ASN A 454 7.27 39.66 22.76
N VAL A 455 6.06 39.49 23.32
CA VAL A 455 4.80 39.57 22.58
C VAL A 455 3.84 40.52 23.32
N ASN A 456 3.42 41.60 22.65
CA ASN A 456 2.48 42.58 23.21
C ASN A 456 1.27 42.77 22.30
N GLY A 457 0.12 43.06 22.89
CA GLY A 457 -1.15 43.23 22.19
C GLY A 457 -1.84 41.91 21.87
N VAL A 458 -1.50 40.83 22.60
CA VAL A 458 -2.21 39.56 22.51
C VAL A 458 -3.48 39.67 23.36
N LYS A 459 -4.65 39.51 22.74
CA LYS A 459 -5.94 39.40 23.43
C LYS A 459 -6.28 37.96 23.75
#